data_AF-A0A655DQF4-F1
#
_entry.id   AF-A0A655DQF4-F1
#
_cell.length_a   1.000
_cell.length_b   1.000
_cell.length_c   1.000
_cell.angle_alpha   90.00
_cell.angle_beta   90.00
_cell.angle_gamma   90.00
#
_symmetry.space_group_name_H-M   'P 1'
#
loop_
_entity.id
_entity.type
_entity.pdbx_description
1 polymer ?
#
loop_
_entity_poly.entity_id
_entity_poly.type
_entity_poly.pdbx_seq_one_letter_code
_entity_poly.pdbx_strand_id
1 'polypeptide(L)' 'MWHGSLEGDALREAFLRETLGLAPSGSCFLAARERRLDLLGDLVERHLDVDALLNLARHGCPPTLPFLAPGAP' A
#
# COMPACT_ATOMS: atom_id res chain seq x y z
N MET A 1 8.49 -6.57 0.59
CA MET A 1 7.27 -7.31 0.96
C MET A 1 7.36 -8.64 0.22
N TRP A 2 7.44 -9.77 0.92
CA TRP A 2 7.52 -11.09 0.29
C TRP A 2 6.12 -11.42 -0.23
N HIS A 3 5.95 -11.31 -1.54
CA HIS A 3 4.71 -11.54 -2.28
C HIS A 3 4.22 -12.98 -2.09
N GLY A 4 2.93 -13.17 -1.78
CA GLY A 4 2.36 -14.51 -1.67
C GLY A 4 2.33 -15.22 -3.03
N SER A 5 2.49 -16.54 -3.06
CA SER A 5 2.55 -17.31 -4.33
C SER A 5 1.35 -17.08 -5.26
N LEU A 6 0.19 -16.66 -4.72
CA LEU A 6 -1.03 -16.40 -5.48
C LEU A 6 -1.11 -14.99 -6.10
N GLU A 7 -0.10 -14.13 -5.91
CA GLU A 7 -0.03 -12.82 -6.58
C GLU A 7 0.38 -12.95 -8.05
N GLY A 8 1.08 -14.04 -8.42
CA GLY A 8 1.40 -14.32 -9.82
C GLY A 8 0.18 -14.82 -10.58
N ASP A 9 -0.29 -14.04 -11.56
CA ASP A 9 -1.48 -14.36 -12.36
C ASP A 9 -1.41 -15.77 -12.96
N ALA A 10 -0.28 -16.13 -13.57
CA ALA A 10 -0.08 -17.46 -14.17
C ALA A 10 -0.21 -18.62 -13.16
N LEU A 11 0.41 -18.48 -11.98
CA LEU A 11 0.33 -19.53 -10.95
C LEU A 11 -1.09 -19.63 -10.39
N ARG A 12 -1.70 -18.49 -10.08
CA ARG A 12 -3.06 -18.42 -9.54
C ARG A 12 -4.07 -19.03 -10.51
N GLU A 13 -3.98 -18.71 -11.80
CA GLU A 13 -4.86 -19.27 -12.83
C GLU A 13 -4.66 -20.77 -13.00
N ALA A 14 -3.41 -21.25 -13.06
CA ALA A 14 -3.13 -22.68 -13.15
C ALA A 14 -3.69 -23.44 -11.95
N PHE A 15 -3.44 -22.93 -10.74
CA PHE A 15 -3.89 -23.56 -9.49
C PHE A 15 -5.42 -23.63 -9.40
N LEU A 16 -6.14 -22.55 -9.68
CA LEU A 16 -7.60 -22.52 -9.59
C LEU A 16 -8.26 -23.41 -10.66
N ARG A 17 -7.68 -23.46 -11.86
CA ARG A 17 -8.13 -24.37 -12.92
C ARG A 17 -7.96 -25.83 -12.50
N GLU A 18 -6.80 -26.18 -11.94
CA GLU A 18 -6.46 -27.57 -11.59
C GLU A 18 -7.20 -28.07 -10.34
N THR A 19 -7.43 -27.20 -9.36
CA THR A 19 -8.04 -27.60 -8.08
C THR A 19 -9.55 -27.44 -8.03
N LEU A 20 -10.09 -26.44 -8.73
CA LEU A 20 -11.51 -26.05 -8.64
C LEU A 20 -12.22 -26.04 -10.00
N GLY A 21 -11.53 -26.29 -11.12
CA GLY A 21 -12.12 -26.23 -12.46
C GLY A 21 -12.57 -24.83 -12.88
N LEU A 22 -12.04 -23.78 -12.23
CA LEU A 22 -12.43 -22.39 -12.51
C LEU A 22 -11.67 -21.85 -13.72
N ALA A 23 -12.39 -21.11 -14.58
CA ALA A 23 -11.78 -20.38 -15.68
C ALA A 23 -11.04 -19.12 -15.18
N PRO A 24 -10.03 -18.62 -15.93
CA PRO A 24 -9.37 -17.36 -15.61
C PRO A 24 -10.36 -16.21 -15.49
N SER A 25 -10.23 -15.41 -14.43
CA SER A 25 -11.12 -14.26 -14.19
C SER A 25 -10.75 -13.01 -15.00
N GLY A 26 -9.64 -13.04 -15.76
CA GLY A 26 -9.09 -11.88 -16.46
C GLY A 26 -8.50 -10.81 -15.53
N SER A 27 -8.41 -11.10 -14.22
CA SER A 27 -7.78 -10.21 -13.25
C SER A 27 -6.26 -10.24 -13.40
N CYS A 28 -5.66 -9.05 -13.52
CA CYS A 28 -4.21 -8.89 -13.54
C CYS A 28 -3.73 -8.21 -12.25
N PHE A 29 -2.89 -8.91 -11.50
CA PHE A 29 -2.36 -8.41 -10.24
C PHE A 29 -1.48 -7.18 -10.44
N LEU A 30 -0.56 -7.22 -11.41
CA LEU A 30 0.36 -6.11 -11.68
C LEU A 30 -0.43 -4.83 -11.99
N ALA A 31 -1.39 -4.92 -12.91
CA ALA A 31 -2.21 -3.77 -13.28
C ALA A 31 -3.08 -3.26 -12.12
N ALA A 32 -3.61 -4.16 -11.26
CA ALA A 32 -4.36 -3.76 -10.07
C ALA A 32 -3.47 -3.05 -9.04
N ARG A 33 -2.21 -3.50 -8.91
CA ARG A 33 -1.22 -2.89 -8.03
C ARG A 33 -0.81 -1.51 -8.53
N GLU A 34 -0.53 -1.35 -9.81
CA GLU A 34 -0.20 -0.05 -10.43
C GLU A 34 -1.31 0.95 -10.20
N ARG A 35 -2.56 0.61 -10.56
CA ARG A 35 -3.73 1.48 -10.33
C ARG A 35 -3.89 1.90 -8.86
N ARG A 36 -3.58 1.00 -7.92
CA ARG A 36 -3.65 1.33 -6.49
C ARG A 36 -2.56 2.33 -6.10
N LEU A 37 -1.35 2.18 -6.63
CA LEU A 37 -0.25 3.11 -6.34
C LEU A 37 -0.54 4.49 -6.91
N ASP A 38 -1.06 4.56 -8.14
CA ASP A 38 -1.46 5.83 -8.76
C ASP A 38 -2.54 6.53 -7.93
N LEU A 39 -3.60 5.80 -7.54
CA LEU A 39 -4.65 6.34 -6.69
C LEU A 39 -4.13 6.81 -5.34
N LEU A 40 -3.21 6.05 -4.72
CA LEU A 40 -2.60 6.47 -3.46
C LEU A 40 -1.80 7.78 -3.64
N GLY A 41 -1.08 7.93 -4.74
CA GLY A 41 -0.43 9.19 -5.12
C GLY A 41 -1.43 10.34 -5.18
N ASP A 42 -2.50 10.18 -5.95
CA ASP A 42 -3.55 11.21 -6.09
C ASP A 42 -4.21 11.58 -4.74
N LEU A 43 -4.39 10.60 -3.86
CA LEU A 43 -4.98 10.84 -2.54
C LEU A 43 -4.01 11.57 -1.62
N VAL A 44 -2.72 11.22 -1.67
CA VAL A 44 -1.67 11.92 -0.93
C VAL A 44 -1.60 13.38 -1.39
N GLU A 45 -1.54 13.64 -2.69
CA GLU A 45 -1.44 15.00 -3.23
C GLU A 45 -2.67 15.86 -2.92
N ARG A 46 -3.87 15.28 -2.99
CA ARG A 46 -5.12 16.05 -2.80
C ARG A 46 -5.54 16.24 -1.35
N HIS A 47 -5.12 15.36 -0.45
CA HIS A 47 -5.69 15.30 0.89
C HIS A 47 -4.66 15.41 2.02
N LEU A 48 -3.36 15.39 1.73
CA LEU A 48 -2.33 15.55 2.73
C LEU A 48 -1.52 16.82 2.48
N ASP A 49 -1.16 17.49 3.57
CA ASP A 49 -0.08 18.47 3.55
C ASP A 49 1.25 17.71 3.52
N VAL A 50 1.69 17.37 2.31
CA VAL A 50 2.91 16.58 2.08
C VAL A 50 4.13 17.30 2.65
N ASP A 51 4.20 18.62 2.56
CA ASP A 51 5.32 19.40 3.07
C ASP A 51 5.37 19.36 4.60
N ALA A 52 4.24 19.51 5.28
CA ALA A 52 4.18 19.38 6.74
C ALA A 52 4.56 17.98 7.21
N LEU A 53 4.10 16.93 6.52
CA LEU A 53 4.46 15.54 6.83
C LEU A 53 5.95 15.28 6.62
N LEU A 54 6.54 15.76 5.53
CA LEU A 54 7.97 15.63 5.26
C LEU A 54 8.80 16.44 6.27
N ASN A 55 8.33 17.61 6.67
CA ASN A 55 8.98 18.41 7.69
C ASN A 55 9.00 17.65 9.03
N LEU A 56 7.84 17.13 9.47
CA LEU A 56 7.70 16.36 10.69
C LEU A 56 8.56 15.09 10.67
N ALA A 57 8.57 14.34 9.57
CA ALA A 57 9.35 13.10 9.45
C ALA A 57 10.87 13.34 9.50
N ARG A 58 11.34 14.48 8.99
CA ARG A 58 12.78 14.82 8.92
C ARG A 58 13.29 15.53 10.17
N HIS A 59 12.47 16.38 10.78
CA HIS A 59 12.92 17.27 11.87
C HIS A 59 12.26 16.94 13.21
N GLY A 60 11.28 16.03 13.23
CA GLY A 60 10.54 15.68 14.43
C GLY A 60 9.47 16.70 14.80
N CYS A 61 8.84 16.45 15.94
CA CYS A 61 7.79 17.28 16.50
C CYS A 61 8.35 18.64 16.97
N PRO A 62 7.61 19.76 16.84
CA PRO A 62 8.01 21.02 17.45
C PRO A 62 8.25 20.88 18.97
N PRO A 63 9.35 21.42 19.52
CA PRO A 63 9.73 21.21 20.92
C PRO A 63 8.77 21.89 21.92
N THR A 64 7.87 22.75 21.43
CA THR A 64 6.89 23.47 22.26
C THR A 64 5.59 22.70 22.47
N LEU A 65 5.39 21.56 21.78
CA LEU A 65 4.18 20.78 21.93
C LEU A 65 4.23 19.92 23.21
N PRO A 66 3.12 19.80 23.95
CA PRO A 66 3.07 19.01 25.16
C PRO A 66 3.24 17.53 24.84
N PHE A 67 4.03 16.86 25.66
CA PHE A 67 4.22 15.41 25.60
C PHE A 67 2.96 14.68 26.10
N LEU A 68 2.54 13.62 25.41
CA LEU A 68 1.44 12.74 25.81
C LEU A 68 1.96 11.37 26.29
N ALA A 69 1.74 11.05 27.56
CA ALA A 69 2.06 9.74 28.13
C ALA A 69 1.18 8.63 27.52
N PRO A 70 1.65 7.37 27.39
CA PRO A 70 2.85 6.78 28.02
C PRO A 70 4.05 6.53 27.06
N GLY A 71 4.38 7.46 26.17
CA GLY A 71 5.57 7.36 25.29
C GLY A 71 6.91 7.66 25.98
N ALA A 72 8.00 7.72 25.21
CA ALA A 72 9.30 8.25 25.66
C ALA A 72 9.50 9.71 25.16
N PRO A 73 10.21 10.58 25.92
CA PRO A 73 10.49 11.96 25.53
C PRO A 73 11.41 12.08 24.30
#